data_AF-A0A9D8AD75-F1
#
_entry.id   AF-A0A9D8AD75-F1
#
_cell.length_a   1.000
_cell.length_b   1.000
_cell.length_c   1.000
_cell.angle_alpha   90.00
_cell.angle_beta   90.00
_cell.angle_gamma   90.00
#
_symmetry.space_group_name_H-M   'P 1'
#
loop_
_entity.id
_entity.type
_entity.pdbx_description
1 polymer ?
#
loop_
_entity_poly.entity_id
_entity_poly.type
_entity_poly.pdbx_seq_one_letter_code
_entity_poly.pdbx_strand_id
1 'polypeptide(L)'
;MNQRTLIIFSFLITNIFAQSFRHSLTGGYYDRGGNSDYEYYNFGWSTVANGDIELGGFSLKDSEFLLAFDKNVSSWQGASYEDDQDLILKFDLWANGKVSPFMMFETSFDKLQGIKNRTNYGIGAKWRVIGDLFSISAAFLNESEETISKSSIYVYTYWSGGDSLYVSDIKDNTELKPKTFSRLSIRPKLKLPIGENFYYESQYYYKPAGDDVLTHWINKFTVKTKAEWLDIVISYRIKNDNLPAPKIFRMYDTADSWRPSSITFDNNGEGSPIPYDKDPTQSAKDGLGDYYIQNYKKNDSTLSIGINISF
;
A
#
# COMPACT_ATOMS: atom_id res chain seq x y z
N MET A 1 9.87 8.41 18.49
CA MET A 1 8.87 9.41 18.92
C MET A 1 8.16 8.84 20.14
N ASN A 2 8.14 9.52 21.29
CA ASN A 2 7.69 8.93 22.56
C ASN A 2 6.15 8.87 22.60
N GLN A 3 5.55 7.77 23.07
CA GLN A 3 4.08 7.51 23.03
C GLN A 3 3.23 8.65 23.64
N ARG A 4 3.80 9.41 24.58
CA ARG A 4 3.16 10.59 25.21
C ARG A 4 2.98 11.78 24.27
N THR A 5 3.74 11.89 23.18
CA THR A 5 3.67 13.01 22.24
C THR A 5 2.51 12.88 21.25
N LEU A 6 2.10 11.67 20.90
CA LEU A 6 0.99 11.41 19.97
C LEU A 6 -0.38 11.76 20.56
N ILE A 7 -0.61 11.43 21.84
CA ILE A 7 -1.89 11.70 22.53
C ILE A 7 -2.14 13.20 22.69
N ILE A 8 -1.09 14.00 22.90
CA ILE A 8 -1.22 15.45 23.06
C ILE A 8 -1.57 16.15 21.73
N PHE A 9 -1.11 15.61 20.59
CA PHE A 9 -1.43 16.17 19.27
C PHE A 9 -2.92 16.00 18.90
N SER A 10 -3.52 14.85 19.24
CA SER A 10 -4.95 14.59 19.02
C SER A 10 -5.86 15.52 19.82
N PHE A 11 -5.43 15.97 21.01
CA PHE A 11 -6.18 16.93 21.85
C PHE A 11 -6.01 18.40 21.42
N LEU A 12 -4.93 18.75 20.71
CA LEU A 12 -4.72 20.12 20.22
C LEU A 12 -5.57 20.44 18.97
N ILE A 13 -5.90 19.43 18.16
CA ILE A 13 -6.72 19.59 16.95
C ILE A 13 -8.19 19.90 17.29
N THR A 14 -8.67 19.58 18.49
CA THR A 14 -10.09 19.77 18.87
C THR A 14 -10.44 21.20 19.32
N ASN A 15 -9.46 22.06 19.57
CA ASN A 15 -9.70 23.41 20.12
C ASN A 15 -9.49 24.55 19.09
N ILE A 16 -9.10 24.25 17.86
CA ILE A 16 -8.74 25.27 16.85
C ILE A 16 -9.87 25.53 15.83
N PHE A 17 -10.92 24.69 15.81
CA PHE A 17 -11.95 24.78 14.80
C PHE A 17 -13.35 25.01 15.41
N ALA A 18 -14.06 26.02 14.88
CA ALA A 18 -15.44 26.33 15.25
C ALA A 18 -16.47 25.36 14.62
N GLN A 19 -15.99 24.42 13.78
CA GLN A 19 -16.80 23.40 13.10
C GLN A 19 -16.78 22.08 13.87
N SER A 20 -17.88 21.32 13.83
CA SER A 20 -17.94 19.97 14.41
C SER A 20 -17.11 18.98 13.59
N PHE A 21 -15.85 18.79 13.96
CA PHE A 21 -15.08 17.63 13.52
C PHE A 21 -15.70 16.37 14.11
N ARG A 22 -15.88 15.34 13.27
CA ARG A 22 -16.28 14.01 13.73
C ARG A 22 -15.04 13.19 13.99
N HIS A 23 -14.84 12.82 15.24
CA HIS A 23 -13.74 11.98 15.67
C HIS A 23 -14.19 10.51 15.79
N SER A 24 -13.34 9.58 15.37
CA SER A 24 -13.50 8.16 15.63
C SER A 24 -12.25 7.63 16.33
N LEU A 25 -12.46 6.78 17.33
CA LEU A 25 -11.40 6.11 18.06
C LEU A 25 -11.71 4.61 18.07
N THR A 26 -10.72 3.81 17.73
CA THR A 26 -10.79 2.35 17.72
C THR A 26 -9.57 1.79 18.44
N GLY A 27 -9.74 0.64 19.06
CA GLY A 27 -8.64 -0.06 19.69
C GLY A 27 -9.08 -1.42 20.19
N GLY A 28 -8.10 -2.28 20.43
CA GLY A 28 -8.33 -3.68 20.68
C GLY A 28 -7.06 -4.35 21.17
N TYR A 29 -7.27 -5.44 21.91
CA TYR A 29 -6.24 -6.29 22.46
C TYR A 29 -6.64 -7.73 22.19
N TYR A 30 -5.67 -8.53 21.75
CA TYR A 30 -5.82 -9.97 21.59
C TYR A 30 -4.61 -10.67 22.20
N ASP A 31 -4.86 -11.77 22.89
CA ASP A 31 -3.83 -12.56 23.54
C ASP A 31 -4.17 -14.04 23.44
N ARG A 32 -3.14 -14.85 23.20
CA ARG A 32 -3.23 -16.31 23.11
C ARG A 32 -1.95 -16.92 23.67
N GLY A 33 -2.04 -17.55 24.83
CA GLY A 33 -0.92 -18.28 25.44
C GLY A 33 -0.67 -19.69 24.89
N GLY A 34 0.48 -20.27 25.25
CA GLY A 34 0.87 -21.65 24.94
C GLY A 34 1.96 -21.75 23.87
N ASN A 35 1.99 -22.86 23.11
CA ASN A 35 3.00 -23.07 22.05
C ASN A 35 2.94 -22.04 20.90
N SER A 36 1.88 -21.23 20.85
CA SER A 36 1.65 -20.18 19.86
C SER A 36 1.39 -18.84 20.55
N ASP A 37 2.16 -18.57 21.61
CA ASP A 37 2.13 -17.35 22.41
C ASP A 37 2.14 -16.10 21.51
N TYR A 38 1.06 -15.32 21.57
CA TYR A 38 0.83 -14.20 20.67
C TYR A 38 0.02 -13.10 21.35
N GLU A 39 0.59 -11.90 21.43
CA GLU A 39 -0.07 -10.70 21.93
C GLU A 39 -0.19 -9.70 20.79
N TYR A 40 -1.35 -9.06 20.65
CA TYR A 40 -1.63 -8.08 19.61
C TYR A 40 -2.40 -6.89 20.17
N TYR A 41 -1.97 -5.70 19.75
CA TYR A 41 -2.58 -4.43 20.09
C TYR A 41 -2.85 -3.65 18.82
N ASN A 42 -4.05 -3.09 18.71
CA ASN A 42 -4.33 -2.08 17.71
C ASN A 42 -4.90 -0.80 18.32
N PHE A 43 -4.57 0.30 17.65
CA PHE A 43 -5.07 1.62 17.97
C PHE A 43 -5.29 2.37 16.67
N GLY A 44 -6.49 2.92 16.49
CA GLY A 44 -6.85 3.73 15.34
C GLY A 44 -7.56 5.00 15.80
N TRP A 45 -7.19 6.14 15.24
CA TRP A 45 -7.85 7.42 15.46
C TRP A 45 -8.08 8.10 14.12
N SER A 46 -9.24 8.72 13.95
CA SER A 46 -9.50 9.55 12.78
C SER A 46 -10.33 10.77 13.14
N THR A 47 -10.19 11.81 12.34
CA THR A 47 -10.97 13.03 12.40
C THR A 47 -11.39 13.42 11.00
N VAL A 48 -12.67 13.77 10.85
CA VAL A 48 -13.29 14.10 9.56
C VAL A 48 -14.07 15.40 9.71
N ALA A 49 -13.94 16.30 8.73
CA ALA A 49 -14.79 17.47 8.58
C ALA A 49 -15.27 17.57 7.14
N ASN A 50 -16.55 17.87 6.95
CA ASN A 50 -17.18 18.05 5.64
C ASN A 50 -18.05 19.31 5.64
N GLY A 51 -18.07 20.03 4.53
CA GLY A 51 -18.81 21.29 4.40
C GLY A 51 -17.92 22.50 4.64
N ASP A 52 -18.47 23.58 5.21
CA ASP A 52 -17.72 24.81 5.42
C ASP A 52 -16.75 24.67 6.60
N ILE A 53 -15.44 24.73 6.33
CA ILE A 53 -14.38 24.57 7.32
C ILE A 53 -13.83 25.94 7.73
N GLU A 54 -14.03 26.32 8.99
CA GLU A 54 -13.54 27.59 9.54
C GLU A 54 -12.10 27.45 10.06
N LEU A 55 -11.16 28.20 9.46
CA LEU A 55 -9.75 28.24 9.82
C LEU A 55 -9.34 29.67 10.20
N GLY A 56 -9.27 29.98 11.49
CA GLY A 56 -8.67 31.23 11.97
C GLY A 56 -9.25 32.51 11.36
N GLY A 57 -10.57 32.55 11.11
CA GLY A 57 -11.28 33.68 10.50
C GLY A 57 -11.54 33.56 9.00
N PHE A 58 -11.04 32.52 8.34
CA PHE A 58 -11.33 32.20 6.94
C PHE A 58 -12.23 30.97 6.83
N SER A 59 -13.30 31.08 6.03
CA SER A 59 -14.23 29.98 5.77
C SER A 59 -13.89 29.29 4.45
N LEU A 60 -13.40 28.05 4.51
CA LEU A 60 -13.19 27.20 3.34
C LEU A 60 -14.50 26.50 3.00
N LYS A 61 -15.20 27.04 1.99
CA LYS A 61 -16.52 26.56 1.60
C LYS A 61 -16.48 25.16 0.99
N ASP A 62 -17.47 24.34 1.31
CA ASP A 62 -17.69 23.01 0.72
C ASP A 62 -16.41 22.17 0.64
N SER A 63 -15.69 22.04 1.74
CA SER A 63 -14.41 21.32 1.81
C SER A 63 -14.56 19.98 2.54
N GLU A 64 -13.72 19.01 2.20
CA GLU A 64 -13.62 17.74 2.91
C GLU A 64 -12.21 17.58 3.48
N PHE A 65 -12.12 17.16 4.73
CA PHE A 65 -10.87 16.92 5.44
C PHE A 65 -10.92 15.56 6.13
N LEU A 66 -9.82 14.82 6.02
CA LEU A 66 -9.57 13.58 6.76
C LEU A 66 -8.15 13.63 7.30
N LEU A 67 -8.00 13.32 8.59
CA LEU A 67 -6.75 12.89 9.18
C LEU A 67 -7.01 11.58 9.93
N ALA A 68 -6.30 10.53 9.58
CA ALA A 68 -6.42 9.20 10.17
C ALA A 68 -5.05 8.64 10.53
N PHE A 69 -4.97 7.93 11.63
CA PHE A 69 -3.79 7.27 12.16
C PHE A 69 -4.17 5.88 12.63
N ASP A 70 -3.43 4.87 12.21
CA ASP A 70 -3.59 3.50 12.66
C ASP A 70 -2.23 2.93 13.08
N LYS A 71 -2.23 2.12 14.14
CA LYS A 71 -1.06 1.44 14.70
C LYS A 71 -1.43 0.03 15.08
N ASN A 72 -0.65 -0.94 14.61
CA ASN A 72 -0.75 -2.35 14.96
C ASN A 72 0.61 -2.83 15.47
N VAL A 73 0.62 -3.55 16.59
CA VAL A 73 1.84 -4.12 17.16
C VAL A 73 1.52 -5.52 17.68
N SER A 74 2.38 -6.49 17.39
CA SER A 74 2.29 -7.81 18.00
C SER A 74 3.62 -8.41 18.40
N SER A 75 3.54 -9.35 19.34
CA SER A 75 4.62 -10.24 19.74
C SER A 75 4.25 -11.68 19.39
N TRP A 76 5.23 -12.47 18.91
CA TRP A 76 5.11 -13.91 18.75
C TRP A 76 6.23 -14.56 19.56
N GLN A 77 5.88 -15.40 20.55
CA GLN A 77 6.84 -16.05 21.45
C GLN A 77 7.84 -15.06 22.08
N GLY A 78 7.34 -13.91 22.53
CA GLY A 78 8.14 -12.83 23.12
C GLY A 78 8.98 -12.00 22.15
N ALA A 79 9.01 -12.34 20.85
CA ALA A 79 9.72 -11.57 19.82
C ALA A 79 8.74 -10.65 19.06
N SER A 80 9.16 -9.43 18.72
CA SER A 80 8.34 -8.50 17.93
C SER A 80 8.03 -9.08 16.54
N TYR A 81 6.73 -9.21 16.23
CA TYR A 81 6.23 -9.80 14.99
C TYR A 81 5.66 -8.73 14.06
N GLU A 82 4.50 -8.14 14.38
CA GLU A 82 3.95 -6.96 13.67
C GLU A 82 4.41 -5.66 14.32
N ASP A 83 4.69 -4.67 13.48
CA ASP A 83 4.95 -3.30 13.91
C ASP A 83 4.62 -2.39 12.74
N ASP A 84 3.33 -2.09 12.61
CA ASP A 84 2.78 -1.42 11.43
C ASP A 84 2.13 -0.11 11.85
N GLN A 85 2.26 0.91 11.02
CA GLN A 85 1.65 2.21 11.24
C GLN A 85 1.23 2.82 9.91
N ASP A 86 0.11 3.54 9.92
CA ASP A 86 -0.34 4.34 8.81
C ASP A 86 -0.83 5.71 9.31
N LEU A 87 -0.53 6.75 8.56
CA LEU A 87 -0.99 8.11 8.78
C LEU A 87 -1.45 8.67 7.44
N ILE A 88 -2.74 8.97 7.33
CA ILE A 88 -3.37 9.51 6.12
C ILE A 88 -3.90 10.90 6.42
N LEU A 89 -3.56 11.86 5.56
CA LEU A 89 -4.17 13.18 5.47
C LEU A 89 -4.73 13.37 4.06
N LYS A 90 -5.99 13.77 3.97
CA LYS A 90 -6.65 14.13 2.70
C LYS A 90 -7.41 15.43 2.88
N PHE A 91 -7.35 16.26 1.86
CA PHE A 91 -8.04 17.53 1.84
C PHE A 91 -8.52 17.87 0.43
N ASP A 92 -9.82 18.08 0.27
CA ASP A 92 -10.47 18.50 -0.96
C ASP A 92 -11.11 19.88 -0.71
N LEU A 93 -10.84 20.86 -1.59
CA LEU A 93 -11.59 22.12 -1.65
C LEU A 93 -12.75 21.97 -2.64
N TRP A 94 -13.88 22.62 -2.36
CA TRP A 94 -15.07 22.60 -3.22
C TRP A 94 -15.44 21.17 -3.63
N ALA A 95 -15.49 20.26 -2.67
CA ALA A 95 -15.65 18.82 -2.85
C ALA A 95 -16.86 18.46 -3.72
N ASN A 96 -17.93 19.28 -3.66
CA ASN A 96 -19.14 19.20 -4.46
C ASN A 96 -19.19 20.12 -5.68
N GLY A 97 -18.18 20.98 -5.85
CA GLY A 97 -18.01 21.83 -7.02
C GLY A 97 -17.67 21.06 -8.30
N LYS A 98 -17.82 21.77 -9.44
CA LYS A 98 -17.48 21.24 -10.77
C LYS A 98 -15.99 20.87 -10.86
N VAL A 99 -15.13 21.67 -10.27
CA VAL A 99 -13.69 21.41 -10.13
C VAL A 99 -13.36 21.48 -8.65
N SER A 100 -12.66 20.47 -8.16
CA SER A 100 -12.30 20.32 -6.75
C SER A 100 -10.80 20.00 -6.67
N PRO A 101 -9.96 21.00 -6.33
CA PRO A 101 -8.55 20.74 -6.08
C PRO A 101 -8.40 19.98 -4.77
N PHE A 102 -7.42 19.08 -4.73
CA PHE A 102 -7.16 18.24 -3.57
C PHE A 102 -5.67 18.04 -3.33
N MET A 103 -5.37 17.70 -2.08
CA MET A 103 -4.06 17.22 -1.67
C MET A 103 -4.21 15.97 -0.80
N MET A 104 -3.18 15.13 -0.83
CA MET A 104 -3.07 13.97 0.03
C MET A 104 -1.64 13.81 0.52
N PHE A 105 -1.51 13.33 1.74
CA PHE A 105 -0.25 12.92 2.33
C PHE A 105 -0.51 11.61 3.07
N GLU A 106 0.26 10.58 2.75
CA GLU A 106 0.17 9.27 3.38
C GLU A 106 1.58 8.86 3.80
N THR A 107 1.75 8.38 5.03
CA THR A 107 3.01 7.78 5.46
C THR A 107 2.74 6.52 6.27
N SER A 108 3.48 5.47 5.96
CA SER A 108 3.34 4.17 6.60
C SER A 108 4.68 3.49 6.81
N PHE A 109 4.72 2.58 7.77
CA PHE A 109 5.74 1.55 7.87
C PHE A 109 5.04 0.23 8.19
N ASP A 110 5.59 -0.86 7.67
CA ASP A 110 5.02 -2.20 7.82
C ASP A 110 6.18 -3.18 7.92
N LYS A 111 6.42 -3.68 9.13
CA LYS A 111 7.57 -4.53 9.41
C LYS A 111 7.40 -5.90 8.74
N LEU A 112 6.18 -6.42 8.65
CA LEU A 112 5.94 -7.73 8.05
C LEU A 112 6.17 -7.75 6.55
N GLN A 113 5.79 -6.69 5.85
CA GLN A 113 6.01 -6.49 4.42
C GLN A 113 7.42 -5.96 4.09
N GLY A 114 8.25 -5.70 5.11
CA GLY A 114 9.60 -5.20 4.91
C GLY A 114 9.65 -3.74 4.44
N ILE A 115 8.70 -2.92 4.87
CA ILE A 115 8.61 -1.49 4.55
C ILE A 115 9.08 -0.69 5.76
N LYS A 116 10.23 -0.01 5.63
CA LYS A 116 10.79 0.89 6.65
C LYS A 116 9.98 2.15 6.81
N ASN A 117 9.71 2.73 5.65
CA ASN A 117 9.04 4.00 5.53
C ASN A 117 8.57 4.11 4.10
N ARG A 118 7.26 4.27 3.93
CA ARG A 118 6.63 4.67 2.68
C ARG A 118 6.01 6.02 2.92
N THR A 119 6.22 6.94 2.00
CA THR A 119 5.63 8.27 2.02
C THR A 119 5.07 8.56 0.63
N ASN A 120 3.83 9.02 0.56
CA ASN A 120 3.16 9.45 -0.65
C ASN A 120 2.62 10.85 -0.43
N TYR A 121 3.06 11.81 -1.23
CA TYR A 121 2.40 13.10 -1.32
C TYR A 121 1.79 13.28 -2.70
N GLY A 122 0.59 13.83 -2.73
CA GLY A 122 -0.14 14.08 -3.96
C GLY A 122 -0.82 15.43 -3.95
N ILE A 123 -0.77 16.13 -5.07
CA ILE A 123 -1.59 17.31 -5.34
C ILE A 123 -2.31 17.10 -6.66
N GLY A 124 -3.58 17.48 -6.73
CA GLY A 124 -4.38 17.21 -7.91
C GLY A 124 -5.67 18.00 -7.96
N ALA A 125 -6.47 17.68 -8.97
CA ALA A 125 -7.82 18.21 -9.11
C ALA A 125 -8.75 17.15 -9.67
N LYS A 126 -10.00 17.21 -9.21
CA LYS A 126 -11.13 16.40 -9.65
C LYS A 126 -12.05 17.29 -10.48
N TRP A 127 -12.36 16.84 -11.69
CA TRP A 127 -13.35 17.48 -12.57
C TRP A 127 -14.59 16.59 -12.67
N ARG A 128 -15.74 17.11 -12.24
CA ARG A 128 -17.06 16.53 -12.48
C ARG A 128 -17.48 16.83 -13.91
N VAL A 129 -17.27 15.85 -14.78
CA VAL A 129 -17.58 15.96 -16.22
C VAL A 129 -19.09 15.90 -16.43
N ILE A 130 -19.77 14.99 -15.72
CA ILE A 130 -21.23 14.81 -15.77
C ILE A 130 -21.76 14.70 -14.34
N GLY A 131 -21.98 15.84 -13.68
CA GLY A 131 -22.49 15.90 -12.31
C GLY A 131 -21.80 14.92 -11.37
N ASP A 132 -22.58 14.16 -10.61
CA ASP A 132 -22.07 13.08 -9.75
C ASP A 132 -21.87 11.76 -10.48
N LEU A 133 -22.34 11.62 -11.73
CA LEU A 133 -22.26 10.38 -12.48
C LEU A 133 -20.85 10.09 -12.96
N PHE A 134 -20.17 11.09 -13.54
CA PHE A 134 -18.84 10.88 -14.12
C PHE A 134 -17.88 12.00 -13.75
N SER A 135 -16.72 11.60 -13.23
CA SER A 135 -15.65 12.50 -12.86
C SER A 135 -14.30 11.95 -13.32
N ILE A 136 -13.35 12.85 -13.56
CA ILE A 136 -11.96 12.51 -13.84
C ILE A 136 -11.12 13.31 -12.86
N SER A 137 -10.23 12.64 -12.14
CA SER A 137 -9.19 13.34 -11.39
C SER A 137 -7.80 13.09 -11.97
N ALA A 138 -6.94 14.09 -11.82
CA ALA A 138 -5.53 14.01 -12.13
C ALA A 138 -4.72 14.52 -10.94
N ALA A 139 -3.62 13.85 -10.62
CA ALA A 139 -2.73 14.25 -9.54
C ALA A 139 -1.27 14.01 -9.90
N PHE A 140 -0.40 14.95 -9.53
CA PHE A 140 1.02 14.69 -9.43
C PHE A 140 1.29 14.04 -8.07
N LEU A 141 1.90 12.87 -8.10
CA LEU A 141 2.27 12.09 -6.92
C LEU A 141 3.78 11.98 -6.84
N ASN A 142 4.28 12.01 -5.63
CA ASN A 142 5.66 11.66 -5.34
C ASN A 142 5.66 10.67 -4.19
N GLU A 143 6.32 9.57 -4.47
CA GLU A 143 6.28 8.38 -3.66
C GLU A 143 7.73 8.06 -3.31
N SER A 144 7.99 7.91 -2.03
CA SER A 144 9.28 7.49 -1.49
C SER A 144 9.05 6.22 -0.70
N GLU A 145 9.86 5.21 -0.96
CA GLU A 145 9.82 3.97 -0.22
C GLU A 145 11.23 3.54 0.15
N GLU A 146 11.42 3.31 1.44
CA GLU A 146 12.54 2.61 2.00
C GLU A 146 12.03 1.27 2.51
N THR A 147 12.64 0.18 2.05
CA THR A 147 12.30 -1.18 2.50
C THR A 147 13.25 -1.61 3.63
N ILE A 148 12.72 -2.01 4.80
CA ILE A 148 13.50 -2.80 5.77
C ILE A 148 13.56 -4.20 5.20
N SER A 149 14.75 -4.64 4.79
CA SER A 149 15.20 -6.02 4.87
C SER A 149 14.12 -7.09 5.19
N LYS A 150 13.32 -7.41 4.16
CA LYS A 150 12.86 -8.78 3.82
C LYS A 150 13.01 -9.04 2.32
N SER A 151 13.80 -8.21 1.64
CA SER A 151 14.43 -8.54 0.38
C SER A 151 15.50 -9.59 0.64
N SER A 152 15.09 -10.77 1.11
CA SER A 152 15.93 -11.92 1.36
C SER A 152 16.82 -12.17 0.14
N ILE A 153 18.13 -12.11 0.34
CA ILE A 153 19.10 -12.55 -0.66
C ILE A 153 19.15 -14.06 -0.55
N TYR A 154 18.58 -14.74 -1.54
CA TYR A 154 18.69 -16.18 -1.68
C TYR A 154 20.09 -16.49 -2.20
N VAL A 155 20.89 -17.15 -1.36
CA VAL A 155 22.24 -17.58 -1.70
C VAL A 155 22.17 -18.98 -2.28
N TYR A 156 22.69 -19.13 -3.50
CA TYR A 156 22.68 -20.40 -4.21
C TYR A 156 24.07 -21.05 -4.21
N THR A 157 24.11 -22.32 -3.82
CA THR A 157 25.31 -23.18 -3.83
C THR A 157 25.05 -24.36 -4.75
N TYR A 158 26.10 -24.91 -5.37
CA TYR A 158 26.05 -26.13 -6.17
C TYR A 158 26.14 -27.38 -5.29
N TRP A 159 25.23 -28.33 -5.50
CA TRP A 159 25.28 -29.64 -4.86
C TRP A 159 25.78 -30.69 -5.86
N SER A 160 26.98 -31.23 -5.64
CA SER A 160 27.58 -32.26 -6.50
C SER A 160 26.86 -33.61 -6.45
N GLY A 161 26.06 -33.89 -5.42
CA GLY A 161 25.28 -35.11 -5.32
C GLY A 161 23.96 -35.10 -6.08
N GLY A 162 23.60 -33.98 -6.71
CA GLY A 162 22.35 -33.79 -7.46
C GLY A 162 22.49 -32.82 -8.63
N ASP A 163 23.73 -32.51 -9.01
CA ASP A 163 24.11 -31.70 -10.17
C ASP A 163 23.27 -30.45 -10.43
N SER A 164 22.89 -29.72 -9.37
CA SER A 164 22.09 -28.50 -9.49
C SER A 164 22.39 -27.49 -8.39
N LEU A 165 22.03 -26.23 -8.62
CA LEU A 165 22.01 -25.17 -7.61
C LEU A 165 20.80 -25.35 -6.68
N TYR A 166 21.02 -25.06 -5.41
CA TYR A 166 20.00 -25.02 -4.37
C TYR A 166 20.21 -23.81 -3.47
N VAL A 167 19.17 -23.39 -2.75
CA VAL A 167 19.27 -22.31 -1.78
C VAL A 167 19.94 -22.85 -0.52
N SER A 168 21.13 -22.34 -0.20
CA SER A 168 21.89 -22.73 0.98
C SER A 168 21.68 -21.78 2.16
N ASP A 169 21.40 -20.52 1.89
CA ASP A 169 21.25 -19.48 2.90
C ASP A 169 20.30 -18.36 2.44
N ILE A 170 19.75 -17.63 3.41
CA ILE A 170 18.91 -16.46 3.18
C ILE A 170 19.45 -15.30 4.02
N LYS A 171 19.97 -14.27 3.35
CA LYS A 171 20.59 -13.10 4.00
C LYS A 171 19.73 -11.86 3.93
N ASP A 172 19.92 -10.99 4.92
CA ASP A 172 19.36 -9.64 4.93
C ASP A 172 20.06 -8.74 3.91
N ASN A 173 19.28 -8.01 3.11
CA ASN A 173 19.84 -7.03 2.18
C ASN A 173 19.95 -5.66 2.88
N THR A 174 21.18 -5.31 3.27
CA THR A 174 21.51 -4.06 3.98
C THR A 174 21.94 -2.93 3.05
N GLU A 175 22.05 -3.19 1.74
CA GLU A 175 22.62 -2.26 0.76
C GLU A 175 21.56 -1.47 -0.01
N LEU A 176 20.27 -1.80 0.17
CA LEU A 176 19.17 -1.13 -0.52
C LEU A 176 19.02 0.32 -0.07
N LYS A 177 19.18 1.23 -1.03
CA LYS A 177 18.91 2.64 -0.84
C LYS A 177 17.41 2.92 -0.99
N PRO A 178 16.86 3.91 -0.26
CA PRO A 178 15.50 4.39 -0.49
C PRO A 178 15.28 4.72 -1.96
N LYS A 179 14.11 4.33 -2.49
CA LYS A 179 13.70 4.69 -3.85
C LYS A 179 12.65 5.77 -3.80
N THR A 180 12.93 6.87 -4.50
CA THR A 180 11.98 7.95 -4.71
C THR A 180 11.63 8.02 -6.18
N PHE A 181 10.34 8.12 -6.47
CA PHE A 181 9.87 8.34 -7.83
C PHE A 181 8.67 9.29 -7.82
N SER A 182 8.41 9.91 -8.96
CA SER A 182 7.25 10.77 -9.17
C SER A 182 6.40 10.19 -10.29
N ARG A 183 5.09 10.27 -10.15
CA ARG A 183 4.13 9.76 -11.14
C ARG A 183 2.96 10.69 -11.31
N LEU A 184 2.49 10.79 -12.54
CA LEU A 184 1.17 11.35 -12.80
C LEU A 184 0.14 10.25 -12.53
N SER A 185 -0.94 10.58 -11.83
CA SER A 185 -2.07 9.69 -11.59
C SER A 185 -3.30 10.25 -12.27
N ILE A 186 -3.95 9.45 -13.11
CA ILE A 186 -5.25 9.76 -13.71
C ILE A 186 -6.27 8.76 -13.18
N ARG A 187 -7.43 9.26 -12.76
CA ARG A 187 -8.47 8.45 -12.13
C ARG A 187 -9.87 8.84 -12.61
N PRO A 188 -10.38 8.25 -13.69
CA PRO A 188 -11.79 8.33 -14.01
C PRO A 188 -12.61 7.54 -12.98
N LYS A 189 -13.75 8.12 -12.59
CA LYS A 189 -14.73 7.52 -11.69
C LYS A 189 -16.12 7.68 -12.28
N LEU A 190 -16.81 6.56 -12.41
CA LEU A 190 -18.18 6.43 -12.88
C LEU A 190 -19.06 5.91 -11.74
N LYS A 191 -20.20 6.56 -11.52
CA LYS A 191 -21.24 6.23 -10.55
C LYS A 191 -22.55 6.12 -11.31
N LEU A 192 -23.13 4.92 -11.37
CA LEU A 192 -24.36 4.63 -12.10
C LEU A 192 -25.41 4.10 -11.12
N PRO A 193 -26.43 4.90 -10.75
CA PRO A 193 -27.65 4.34 -10.20
C PRO A 193 -28.38 3.55 -11.31
N ILE A 194 -28.71 2.30 -11.04
CA ILE A 194 -29.39 1.39 -11.98
C ILE A 194 -30.75 1.05 -11.37
N GLY A 195 -31.77 1.85 -11.70
CA GLY A 195 -33.07 1.77 -11.03
C GLY A 195 -32.99 2.22 -9.56
N GLU A 196 -33.92 1.72 -8.74
CA GLU A 196 -34.07 2.19 -7.36
C GLU A 196 -33.10 1.51 -6.37
N ASN A 197 -32.72 0.26 -6.64
CA ASN A 197 -32.06 -0.59 -5.64
C ASN A 197 -30.64 -1.02 -6.03
N PHE A 198 -30.20 -0.75 -7.27
CA PHE A 198 -28.88 -1.14 -7.72
C PHE A 198 -28.00 0.07 -7.96
N TYR A 199 -26.75 -0.02 -7.53
CA TYR A 199 -25.78 1.03 -7.71
C TYR A 199 -24.45 0.44 -8.14
N TYR A 200 -23.93 0.91 -9.26
CA TYR A 200 -22.64 0.50 -9.79
C TYR A 200 -21.65 1.65 -9.72
N GLU A 201 -20.46 1.37 -9.23
CA GLU A 201 -19.34 2.31 -9.21
C GLU A 201 -18.12 1.66 -9.85
N SER A 202 -17.52 2.34 -10.82
CA SER A 202 -16.28 1.94 -11.46
C SER A 202 -15.24 3.04 -11.27
N GLN A 203 -14.07 2.68 -10.75
CA GLN A 203 -12.93 3.56 -10.57
C GLN A 203 -11.72 2.92 -11.19
N TYR A 204 -11.09 3.61 -12.13
CA TYR A 204 -9.84 3.16 -12.73
C TYR A 204 -8.72 4.09 -12.30
N TYR A 205 -7.58 3.54 -11.93
CA TYR A 205 -6.39 4.27 -11.56
C TYR A 205 -5.33 3.94 -12.61
N TYR A 206 -4.77 4.97 -13.22
CA TYR A 206 -3.65 4.86 -14.15
C TYR A 206 -2.52 5.73 -13.64
N LYS A 207 -1.40 5.11 -13.26
CA LYS A 207 -0.24 5.82 -12.72
C LYS A 207 1.07 5.39 -13.41
N PRO A 208 1.41 5.99 -14.57
CA PRO A 208 2.67 5.72 -15.24
C PRO A 208 3.87 6.38 -14.56
N ALA A 209 5.02 5.70 -14.60
CA ALA A 209 6.33 6.13 -14.10
C ALA A 209 7.46 5.54 -14.97
N GLY A 210 7.74 6.15 -16.13
CA GLY A 210 8.68 5.57 -17.10
C GLY A 210 8.11 4.29 -17.72
N ASP A 211 8.87 3.20 -17.68
CA ASP A 211 8.42 1.87 -18.14
C ASP A 211 7.50 1.15 -17.14
N ASP A 212 7.33 1.72 -15.92
CA ASP A 212 6.41 1.23 -14.90
C ASP A 212 5.01 1.82 -15.13
N VAL A 213 3.99 0.97 -15.15
CA VAL A 213 2.60 1.37 -15.32
C VAL A 213 1.76 0.64 -14.29
N LEU A 214 1.39 1.36 -13.23
CA LEU A 214 0.44 0.86 -12.24
C LEU A 214 -0.98 1.11 -12.71
N THR A 215 -1.77 0.05 -12.75
CA THR A 215 -3.21 0.13 -12.98
C THR A 215 -3.98 -0.52 -11.84
N HIS A 216 -5.09 0.10 -11.44
CA HIS A 216 -5.99 -0.51 -10.46
C HIS A 216 -7.42 -0.21 -10.88
N TRP A 217 -8.15 -1.26 -11.23
CA TRP A 217 -9.55 -1.17 -11.60
C TRP A 217 -10.42 -1.72 -10.49
N ILE A 218 -11.22 -0.86 -9.89
CA ILE A 218 -12.14 -1.18 -8.80
C ILE A 218 -13.56 -1.05 -9.34
N ASN A 219 -14.31 -2.15 -9.27
CA ASN A 219 -15.72 -2.19 -9.60
C ASN A 219 -16.49 -2.59 -8.35
N LYS A 220 -17.48 -1.80 -7.98
CA LYS A 220 -18.35 -2.02 -6.82
C LYS A 220 -19.79 -2.05 -7.30
N PHE A 221 -20.50 -3.11 -6.95
CA PHE A 221 -21.92 -3.25 -7.17
C PHE A 221 -22.61 -3.34 -5.81
N THR A 222 -23.50 -2.41 -5.52
CA THR A 222 -24.31 -2.38 -4.30
C THR A 222 -25.75 -2.71 -4.67
N VAL A 223 -26.32 -3.67 -3.95
CA VAL A 223 -27.75 -3.98 -3.96
C VAL A 223 -28.33 -3.54 -2.63
N LYS A 224 -29.18 -2.52 -2.67
CA LYS A 224 -30.04 -2.16 -1.56
C LYS A 224 -31.15 -3.19 -1.47
N THR A 225 -31.31 -3.80 -0.31
CA THR A 225 -32.41 -4.74 -0.12
C THR A 225 -33.66 -3.99 0.34
N LYS A 226 -34.81 -4.67 0.35
CA LYS A 226 -36.04 -4.10 0.94
C LYS A 226 -35.93 -3.87 2.44
N ALA A 227 -35.01 -4.56 3.10
CA ALA A 227 -34.65 -4.28 4.47
C ALA A 227 -33.67 -3.10 4.44
N GLU A 228 -34.09 -1.92 4.90
CA GLU A 228 -33.25 -0.71 4.91
C GLU A 228 -31.96 -0.88 5.72
N TRP A 229 -31.96 -1.84 6.66
CA TRP A 229 -30.80 -2.20 7.46
C TRP A 229 -29.80 -3.12 6.75
N LEU A 230 -30.08 -3.59 5.53
CA LEU A 230 -29.28 -4.59 4.84
C LEU A 230 -28.93 -4.16 3.41
N ASP A 231 -27.63 -4.08 3.16
CA ASP A 231 -27.03 -3.88 1.84
C ASP A 231 -26.11 -5.05 1.48
N ILE A 232 -26.18 -5.51 0.23
CA ILE A 232 -25.23 -6.48 -0.33
C ILE A 232 -24.24 -5.72 -1.21
N VAL A 233 -22.95 -5.88 -0.95
CA VAL A 233 -21.88 -5.20 -1.66
C VAL A 233 -20.94 -6.22 -2.30
N ILE A 234 -20.92 -6.27 -3.63
CA ILE A 234 -19.98 -7.07 -4.40
C ILE A 234 -18.90 -6.14 -4.92
N SER A 235 -17.63 -6.46 -4.66
CA SER A 235 -16.49 -5.67 -5.11
C SER A 235 -15.49 -6.54 -5.85
N TYR A 236 -15.16 -6.15 -7.07
CA TYR A 236 -14.15 -6.81 -7.89
C TYR A 236 -13.03 -5.84 -8.19
N ARG A 237 -11.79 -6.29 -7.97
CA ARG A 237 -10.58 -5.49 -8.11
C ARG A 237 -9.58 -6.22 -8.98
N ILE A 238 -9.07 -5.53 -10.00
CA ILE A 238 -7.90 -5.96 -10.77
C ILE A 238 -6.81 -4.94 -10.52
N LYS A 239 -5.68 -5.39 -9.98
CA LYS A 239 -4.50 -4.55 -9.79
C LYS A 239 -3.36 -5.13 -10.63
N ASN A 240 -2.75 -4.27 -11.43
CA ASN A 240 -1.45 -4.52 -12.02
C ASN A 240 -0.47 -3.51 -11.39
N ASP A 241 0.49 -4.02 -10.66
CA ASP A 241 1.49 -3.23 -9.95
C ASP A 241 2.87 -3.65 -10.42
N ASN A 242 3.57 -2.77 -11.12
CA ASN A 242 4.88 -3.07 -11.66
C ASN A 242 6.02 -2.67 -10.68
N LEU A 243 5.79 -1.93 -9.56
CA LEU A 243 6.78 -1.69 -8.46
C LEU A 243 6.19 -1.12 -7.13
N PRO A 244 6.77 -1.40 -5.93
CA PRO A 244 7.67 -2.50 -5.58
C PRO A 244 6.86 -3.61 -4.88
N ALA A 245 6.26 -4.49 -5.66
CA ALA A 245 6.05 -5.83 -5.17
C ALA A 245 7.42 -6.44 -4.75
N PRO A 246 7.48 -7.30 -3.73
CA PRO A 246 8.74 -7.83 -3.21
C PRO A 246 9.62 -8.37 -4.35
N LYS A 247 10.85 -7.83 -4.44
CA LYS A 247 11.87 -8.32 -5.38
C LYS A 247 12.59 -9.48 -4.74
N ILE A 248 12.85 -10.52 -5.52
CA ILE A 248 13.67 -11.64 -5.07
C ILE A 248 15.11 -11.38 -5.51
N PHE A 249 15.99 -11.18 -4.52
CA PHE A 249 17.42 -10.99 -4.72
C PHE A 249 18.12 -12.35 -4.65
N ARG A 250 19.05 -12.58 -5.57
CA ARG A 250 19.79 -13.83 -5.65
C ARG A 250 21.26 -13.57 -5.90
N MET A 251 22.10 -14.42 -5.32
CA MET A 251 23.52 -14.47 -5.61
C MET A 251 24.01 -15.91 -5.53
N TYR A 252 25.18 -16.16 -6.09
CA TYR A 252 25.91 -17.39 -5.80
C TYR A 252 26.62 -17.25 -4.46
N ASP A 253 26.76 -18.36 -3.75
CA ASP A 253 27.64 -18.44 -2.60
C ASP A 253 29.09 -18.18 -3.03
N THR A 254 29.72 -17.17 -2.44
CA THR A 254 31.11 -16.81 -2.76
C THR A 254 32.11 -17.81 -2.19
N ALA A 255 31.69 -18.64 -1.22
CA ALA A 255 32.50 -19.74 -0.69
C ALA A 255 32.47 -20.99 -1.59
N ASP A 256 31.53 -21.07 -2.55
CA ASP A 256 31.39 -22.18 -3.47
C ASP A 256 32.43 -22.11 -4.61
N SER A 257 33.63 -22.61 -4.30
CA SER A 257 34.75 -22.73 -5.22
C SER A 257 34.70 -23.97 -6.12
N TRP A 258 33.75 -24.87 -5.88
CA TRP A 258 33.65 -26.18 -6.57
C TRP A 258 32.57 -26.21 -7.65
N ARG A 259 31.70 -25.20 -7.70
CA ARG A 259 30.72 -25.04 -8.76
C ARG A 259 31.38 -25.00 -10.15
N PRO A 260 30.99 -25.91 -11.07
CA PRO A 260 31.44 -25.85 -12.45
C PRO A 260 30.97 -24.57 -13.13
N SER A 261 31.79 -23.97 -13.99
CA SER A 261 31.43 -22.73 -14.72
C SER A 261 30.25 -22.89 -15.66
N SER A 262 29.92 -24.13 -16.06
CA SER A 262 28.74 -24.47 -16.84
C SER A 262 27.43 -24.42 -16.05
N ILE A 263 27.49 -24.40 -14.72
CA ILE A 263 26.33 -24.34 -13.82
C ILE A 263 26.02 -22.87 -13.48
N THR A 264 24.93 -22.38 -14.05
CA THR A 264 24.45 -21.00 -13.91
C THR A 264 22.96 -20.96 -13.59
N PHE A 265 22.39 -19.78 -13.36
CA PHE A 265 20.95 -19.61 -13.25
C PHE A 265 20.21 -19.93 -14.55
N ASP A 266 20.81 -19.71 -15.72
CA ASP A 266 20.22 -20.12 -17.01
C ASP A 266 20.34 -21.63 -17.26
N ASN A 267 21.41 -22.24 -16.75
CA ASN A 267 21.71 -23.65 -16.91
C ASN A 267 22.01 -24.30 -15.57
N ASN A 268 20.96 -24.67 -14.86
CA ASN A 268 21.01 -25.16 -13.49
C ASN A 268 21.32 -26.69 -13.39
N GLY A 269 22.12 -27.20 -14.32
CA GLY A 269 22.45 -28.63 -14.44
C GLY A 269 21.20 -29.50 -14.61
N GLU A 270 20.95 -30.44 -13.69
CA GLU A 270 19.74 -31.28 -13.71
C GLU A 270 18.48 -30.54 -13.24
N GLY A 271 18.63 -29.34 -12.65
CA GLY A 271 17.53 -28.50 -12.20
C GLY A 271 16.96 -27.59 -13.30
N SER A 272 15.75 -27.10 -13.08
CA SER A 272 15.16 -26.06 -13.94
C SER A 272 15.95 -24.74 -13.83
N PRO A 273 16.01 -23.94 -14.92
CA PRO A 273 16.56 -22.59 -14.87
C PRO A 273 15.91 -21.76 -13.77
N ILE A 274 16.72 -20.97 -13.08
CA ILE A 274 16.28 -20.07 -12.02
C ILE A 274 15.99 -18.71 -12.67
N PRO A 275 14.71 -18.30 -12.77
CA PRO A 275 14.34 -17.11 -13.52
C PRO A 275 14.84 -15.83 -12.82
N TYR A 276 15.39 -14.92 -13.63
CA TYR A 276 15.73 -13.56 -13.24
C TYR A 276 15.40 -12.59 -14.39
N ASP A 277 15.10 -11.34 -14.04
CA ASP A 277 14.85 -10.27 -15.00
C ASP A 277 16.07 -9.38 -15.22
N LYS A 278 16.97 -9.32 -14.23
CA LYS A 278 18.17 -8.47 -14.26
C LYS A 278 19.36 -9.25 -13.74
N ASP A 279 20.48 -9.15 -14.45
CA ASP A 279 21.77 -9.65 -14.01
C ASP A 279 22.44 -8.65 -13.02
N PRO A 280 23.53 -9.04 -12.34
CA PRO A 280 24.25 -8.16 -11.42
C PRO A 280 24.73 -6.85 -12.03
N THR A 281 25.12 -6.84 -13.32
CA THR A 281 25.62 -5.63 -13.98
C THR A 281 24.50 -4.60 -14.15
N GLN A 282 23.31 -5.03 -14.55
CA GLN A 282 22.14 -4.16 -14.66
C GLN A 282 21.63 -3.75 -13.27
N SER A 283 21.59 -4.67 -12.32
CA SER A 283 21.17 -4.39 -10.95
C SER A 283 22.05 -3.34 -10.27
N ALA A 284 23.37 -3.41 -10.47
CA ALA A 284 24.32 -2.42 -9.95
C ALA A 284 24.06 -1.02 -10.53
N LYS A 285 23.86 -0.93 -11.86
CA LYS A 285 23.49 0.34 -12.54
C LYS A 285 22.20 0.93 -11.99
N ASP A 286 21.25 0.08 -11.60
CA ASP A 286 19.95 0.47 -11.03
C ASP A 286 20.02 0.79 -9.52
N GLY A 287 21.21 0.76 -8.93
CA GLY A 287 21.43 0.99 -7.50
C GLY A 287 20.83 -0.09 -6.60
N LEU A 288 20.66 -1.31 -7.12
CA LEU A 288 20.07 -2.45 -6.43
C LEU A 288 21.11 -3.44 -5.88
N GLY A 289 22.40 -3.19 -6.11
CA GLY A 289 23.53 -4.05 -5.75
C GLY A 289 23.84 -5.12 -6.80
N ASP A 290 24.86 -5.93 -6.53
CA ASP A 290 25.39 -6.94 -7.46
C ASP A 290 24.60 -8.26 -7.41
N TYR A 291 23.28 -8.18 -7.57
CA TYR A 291 22.36 -9.32 -7.45
C TYR A 291 21.67 -9.66 -8.76
N TYR A 292 21.34 -10.94 -8.93
CA TYR A 292 20.32 -11.34 -9.89
C TYR A 292 18.95 -11.06 -9.28
N ILE A 293 18.09 -10.35 -10.02
CA ILE A 293 16.81 -9.88 -9.49
C ILE A 293 15.66 -10.41 -10.34
N GLN A 294 14.68 -11.00 -9.67
CA GLN A 294 13.37 -11.27 -10.27
C GLN A 294 12.35 -10.29 -9.69
N ASN A 295 11.65 -9.58 -10.57
CA ASN A 295 10.53 -8.74 -10.17
C ASN A 295 9.27 -9.61 -10.08
N TYR A 296 8.47 -9.36 -9.06
CA TYR A 296 7.12 -9.92 -9.01
C TYR A 296 6.26 -9.20 -10.06
N LYS A 297 5.78 -9.94 -11.06
CA LYS A 297 5.04 -9.42 -12.23
C LYS A 297 3.61 -9.99 -12.34
N LYS A 298 3.09 -10.59 -11.27
CA LYS A 298 1.78 -11.24 -11.33
C LYS A 298 0.67 -10.21 -11.11
N ASN A 299 -0.34 -10.23 -11.98
CA ASN A 299 -1.57 -9.48 -11.74
C ASN A 299 -2.25 -9.99 -10.47
N ASP A 300 -2.52 -9.08 -9.54
CA ASP A 300 -3.28 -9.39 -8.34
C ASP A 300 -4.76 -9.11 -8.62
N SER A 301 -5.52 -10.19 -8.78
CA SER A 301 -6.98 -10.13 -8.97
C SER A 301 -7.67 -10.55 -7.68
N THR A 302 -8.55 -9.71 -7.16
CA THR A 302 -9.28 -9.95 -5.92
C THR A 302 -10.77 -9.77 -6.14
N LEU A 303 -11.54 -10.82 -5.84
CA LEU A 303 -12.99 -10.74 -5.70
C LEU A 303 -13.35 -10.73 -4.21
N SER A 304 -14.19 -9.79 -3.80
CA SER A 304 -14.70 -9.67 -2.44
C SER A 304 -16.21 -9.51 -2.47
N ILE A 305 -16.88 -10.25 -1.59
CA ILE A 305 -18.33 -10.15 -1.39
C ILE A 305 -18.52 -9.80 0.07
N GLY A 306 -19.16 -8.66 0.33
CA GLY A 306 -19.45 -8.15 1.66
C GLY A 306 -20.94 -7.98 1.87
N ILE A 307 -21.39 -8.20 3.10
CA ILE A 307 -22.73 -7.91 3.56
C ILE A 307 -22.61 -6.78 4.57
N ASN A 308 -23.29 -5.67 4.32
CA ASN A 308 -23.31 -4.54 5.25
C ASN A 308 -24.67 -4.53 5.98
N ILE A 309 -24.60 -4.52 7.31
CA ILE A 309 -25.75 -4.49 8.20
C ILE A 309 -25.67 -3.18 8.97
N SER A 310 -26.62 -2.27 8.73
CA SER A 310 -26.72 -0.97 9.41
C SER A 310 -27.92 -1.00 10.35
N PHE A 311 -27.72 -0.75 11.64
CA PHE A 311 -28.78 -0.69 12.64
C PHE A 311 -28.80 0.67 13.33
#